data_AF-C9RFJ6-F1
#
_entry.id   AF-C9RFJ6-F1
#
_cell.length_a   1.000
_cell.length_b   1.000
_cell.length_c   1.000
_cell.angle_alpha   90.00
_cell.angle_beta   90.00
_cell.angle_gamma   90.00
#
_symmetry.space_group_name_H-M   'P 1'
#
loop_
_entity.id
_entity.type
_entity.pdbx_description
1 polymer ?
#
loop_
_entity_poly.entity_id
_entity_poly.type
_entity_poly.pdbx_seq_one_letter_code
_entity_poly.pdbx_strand_id
1 'polypeptide(L)'
;MASSLWYLYEFARRKWIKRFINAKSDKSSYIPPERYRKVPPIVKYPERCISCEGCKESCPAFAVEMIYSEEFQKNIPLIDEGSCIACANCVEMCPTGVLEIDKHRIETEGLFFDKPKYNNLLIDDEVCVHCGNCERACPINVIERKEGRYVINMSQCISCKECINACPIEDAIIVVDEKTLKEKIEKAFEIKTKKIMGKLEVKESIDEVPHIVDSICLTCGLCKDVCVGEIDLNKKVIVNCVKCGFCIDVCPTTAIRTHKEIVPKRKDICYMVDEDMCIGCRICQKVCGSGAIKISKETKLPYIIPDLCVRGGACARECPVGAIKIVKPEEAEKAVKVRIIEDKIIETIEKDLISFTKKYGKVKEEIEKLSIKKLKEELRKKVYEENKRIMKKKRELQ
;
A
#
# COMPACT_ATOMS: atom_id res chain seq x y z
N MET A 1 -75.56 24.82 -14.54
CA MET A 1 -74.25 24.52 -15.16
C MET A 1 -73.62 25.82 -15.58
N ALA A 2 -72.59 26.30 -14.87
CA ALA A 2 -71.83 27.45 -15.37
C ALA A 2 -71.15 27.02 -16.69
N SER A 3 -71.40 27.74 -17.78
CA SER A 3 -70.80 27.42 -19.08
C SER A 3 -69.28 27.61 -19.00
N SER A 4 -68.53 26.87 -19.80
CA SER A 4 -67.07 27.06 -19.96
C SER A 4 -66.72 28.51 -20.31
N LEU A 5 -67.62 29.21 -21.01
CA LEU A 5 -67.57 30.65 -21.28
C LEU A 5 -67.57 31.52 -20.02
N TRP A 6 -68.31 31.15 -18.98
CA TRP A 6 -68.32 31.88 -17.71
C TRP A 6 -66.96 31.76 -16.99
N TYR A 7 -66.34 30.58 -17.00
CA TYR A 7 -64.99 30.38 -16.45
C TYR A 7 -63.93 31.12 -17.26
N LEU A 8 -64.00 31.10 -18.60
CA LEU A 8 -63.11 31.88 -19.46
C LEU A 8 -63.22 33.38 -19.19
N TYR A 9 -64.44 33.90 -19.03
CA TYR A 9 -64.65 35.29 -18.66
C TYR A 9 -64.06 35.59 -17.27
N GLU A 10 -64.21 34.69 -16.31
CA GLU A 10 -63.71 34.89 -14.95
C GLU A 10 -62.18 34.83 -14.86
N PHE A 11 -61.54 33.95 -15.63
CA PHE A 11 -60.09 33.89 -15.77
C PHE A 11 -59.52 35.05 -16.59
N ALA A 12 -60.29 35.62 -17.53
CA ALA A 12 -59.90 36.81 -18.28
C ALA A 12 -60.03 38.12 -17.47
N ARG A 13 -60.67 38.09 -16.29
CA ARG A 13 -60.78 39.29 -15.45
C ARG A 13 -59.40 39.75 -15.01
N ARG A 14 -59.11 41.03 -15.28
CA ARG A 14 -57.86 41.70 -14.91
C ARG A 14 -57.50 41.56 -13.42
N LYS A 15 -58.51 41.50 -12.53
CA LYS A 15 -58.33 41.22 -11.09
C LYS A 15 -57.87 39.78 -10.82
N TRP A 16 -58.47 38.81 -11.50
CA TRP A 16 -58.09 37.41 -11.35
C TRP A 16 -56.68 37.17 -11.90
N ILE A 17 -56.38 37.65 -13.12
CA ILE A 17 -55.04 37.57 -13.73
C ILE A 17 -53.97 38.20 -12.82
N LYS A 18 -54.24 39.40 -12.28
CA LYS A 18 -53.31 40.05 -11.34
C LYS A 18 -53.10 39.25 -10.06
N ARG A 19 -54.15 38.61 -9.51
CA ARG A 19 -54.04 37.76 -8.30
C ARG A 19 -53.34 36.44 -8.59
N PHE A 20 -53.56 35.86 -9.76
CA PHE A 20 -52.92 34.61 -10.18
C PHE A 20 -51.43 34.81 -10.47
N ILE A 21 -51.07 35.85 -11.24
CA ILE A 21 -49.66 36.20 -11.52
C ILE A 21 -48.93 36.61 -10.25
N ASN A 22 -49.59 37.34 -9.34
CA ASN A 22 -49.00 37.74 -8.05
C ASN A 22 -49.33 36.77 -6.91
N ALA A 23 -49.79 35.54 -7.21
CA ALA A 23 -50.01 34.53 -6.20
C ALA A 23 -48.64 34.12 -5.64
N LYS A 24 -48.24 34.74 -4.53
CA LYS A 24 -47.11 34.29 -3.74
C LYS A 24 -47.67 33.31 -2.72
N SER A 25 -47.14 32.09 -2.69
CA SER A 25 -47.35 31.22 -1.53
C SER A 25 -46.89 31.99 -0.30
N ASP A 26 -47.73 32.04 0.75
CA ASP A 26 -47.30 32.59 2.03
C ASP A 26 -46.00 31.88 2.42
N LYS A 27 -44.96 32.66 2.78
CA LYS A 27 -43.74 32.07 3.31
C LYS A 27 -44.16 31.24 4.51
N SER A 28 -44.05 29.92 4.41
CA SER A 28 -44.38 29.03 5.51
C SER A 28 -43.65 29.54 6.76
N SER A 29 -44.40 29.85 7.82
CA SER A 29 -43.85 30.16 9.15
C SER A 29 -43.18 28.95 9.80
N TYR A 30 -43.00 27.88 9.05
CA TYR A 30 -42.18 26.73 9.41
C TYR A 30 -40.77 27.24 9.69
N ILE A 31 -40.46 27.34 10.98
CA ILE A 31 -39.10 27.48 11.47
C ILE A 31 -38.53 26.07 11.33
N PRO A 32 -37.67 25.82 10.33
CA PRO A 32 -37.10 24.51 10.20
C PRO A 32 -36.34 24.13 11.48
N PRO A 33 -36.37 22.85 11.91
CA PRO A 33 -35.55 22.39 13.04
C PRO A 33 -34.10 22.81 12.82
N GLU A 34 -33.32 23.00 13.89
CA GLU A 34 -31.89 23.34 13.78
C GLU A 34 -31.10 22.39 12.87
N ARG A 35 -31.62 21.18 12.59
CA ARG A 35 -31.01 20.15 11.73
C ARG A 35 -31.32 20.32 10.23
N TYR A 36 -32.17 21.25 9.83
CA TYR A 36 -32.53 21.45 8.43
C TYR A 36 -31.34 22.02 7.64
N ARG A 37 -30.75 21.17 6.81
CA ARG A 37 -29.63 21.48 5.94
C ARG A 37 -30.18 22.23 4.72
N LYS A 38 -30.04 23.55 4.66
CA LYS A 38 -30.53 24.38 3.53
C LYS A 38 -29.64 24.32 2.28
N VAL A 39 -28.73 23.36 2.20
CA VAL A 39 -27.74 23.30 1.12
C VAL A 39 -27.78 21.91 0.49
N PRO A 40 -28.06 21.78 -0.82
CA PRO A 40 -27.92 20.51 -1.51
C PRO A 40 -26.46 20.05 -1.48
N PRO A 41 -26.19 18.73 -1.58
CA PRO A 41 -24.83 18.26 -1.74
C PRO A 41 -24.21 18.83 -3.03
N ILE A 42 -22.90 19.02 -3.02
CA ILE A 42 -22.09 19.44 -4.16
C ILE A 42 -21.14 18.32 -4.55
N VAL A 43 -20.85 18.21 -5.84
CA VAL A 43 -19.84 17.30 -6.38
C VAL A 43 -18.47 17.95 -6.23
N LYS A 44 -17.63 17.42 -5.35
CA LYS A 44 -16.22 17.80 -5.25
C LYS A 44 -15.35 16.73 -5.86
N TYR A 45 -14.37 17.15 -6.67
CA TYR A 45 -13.44 16.25 -7.38
C TYR A 45 -14.15 15.26 -8.32
N PRO A 46 -14.86 15.77 -9.36
CA PRO A 46 -15.63 14.92 -10.29
C PRO A 46 -14.77 13.83 -10.95
N GLU A 47 -13.46 14.04 -11.10
CA GLU A 47 -12.48 13.09 -11.63
C GLU A 47 -12.38 11.78 -10.83
N ARG A 48 -12.87 11.73 -9.59
CA ARG A 48 -12.94 10.51 -8.76
C ARG A 48 -14.27 9.77 -8.80
N CYS A 49 -15.30 10.35 -9.43
CA CYS A 49 -16.58 9.66 -9.59
C CYS A 49 -16.40 8.39 -10.44
N ILE A 50 -16.80 7.22 -9.94
CA ILE A 50 -16.73 5.95 -10.69
C ILE A 50 -18.02 5.64 -11.46
N SER A 51 -18.94 6.60 -11.60
CA SER A 51 -20.23 6.44 -12.30
C SER A 51 -21.10 5.27 -11.81
N CYS A 52 -20.97 4.86 -10.54
CA CYS A 52 -21.66 3.68 -9.99
C CYS A 52 -23.18 3.87 -9.74
N GLU A 53 -23.72 5.07 -9.98
CA GLU A 53 -25.13 5.45 -9.76
C GLU A 53 -25.69 5.27 -8.33
N GLY A 54 -24.89 4.84 -7.35
CA GLY A 54 -25.37 4.62 -5.98
C GLY A 54 -25.99 5.85 -5.31
N CYS A 55 -25.55 7.06 -5.68
CA CYS A 55 -26.13 8.32 -5.21
C CYS A 55 -27.52 8.62 -5.79
N LYS A 56 -27.79 8.17 -7.02
CA LYS A 56 -29.09 8.27 -7.68
C LYS A 56 -30.08 7.29 -7.07
N GLU A 57 -29.70 6.02 -6.96
CA GLU A 57 -30.55 4.96 -6.41
C GLU A 57 -30.86 5.16 -4.92
N SER A 58 -29.93 5.74 -4.14
CA SER A 58 -30.16 6.02 -2.72
C SER A 58 -30.94 7.30 -2.44
N CYS A 59 -31.25 8.12 -3.45
CA CYS A 59 -31.91 9.40 -3.26
C CYS A 59 -33.43 9.23 -3.09
N PRO A 60 -34.00 9.41 -1.89
CA PRO A 60 -35.44 9.23 -1.67
C PRO A 60 -36.30 10.31 -2.35
N ALA A 61 -35.70 11.45 -2.69
CA ALA A 61 -36.35 12.58 -3.33
C ALA A 61 -36.15 12.61 -4.85
N PHE A 62 -35.47 11.60 -5.43
CA PHE A 62 -35.14 11.53 -6.85
C PHE A 62 -34.46 12.80 -7.40
N ALA A 63 -33.71 13.49 -6.54
CA ALA A 63 -33.06 14.76 -6.85
C ALA A 63 -31.69 14.61 -7.53
N VAL A 64 -31.25 13.39 -7.85
CA VAL A 64 -29.92 13.12 -8.41
C VAL A 64 -30.08 12.50 -9.79
N GLU A 65 -29.51 13.16 -10.80
CA GLU A 65 -29.44 12.66 -12.17
C GLU A 65 -27.98 12.43 -12.57
N MET A 66 -27.70 11.44 -13.41
CA MET A 66 -26.35 11.15 -13.87
C MET A 66 -26.16 11.73 -15.28
N ILE A 67 -25.30 12.74 -15.43
CA ILE A 67 -25.07 13.44 -16.70
C ILE A 67 -23.67 13.14 -17.20
N TYR A 68 -23.54 12.89 -18.51
CA TYR A 68 -22.24 12.69 -19.13
C TYR A 68 -21.42 13.99 -19.13
N SER A 69 -20.24 13.96 -18.53
CA SER A 69 -19.27 15.05 -18.59
C SER A 69 -18.25 14.79 -19.69
N GLU A 70 -18.18 15.69 -20.67
CA GLU A 70 -17.18 15.63 -21.75
C GLU A 70 -15.75 15.80 -21.21
N GLU A 71 -15.57 16.61 -20.16
CA GLU A 71 -14.26 16.87 -19.54
C GLU A 71 -13.67 15.60 -18.91
N PHE A 72 -14.48 14.82 -18.21
CA PHE A 72 -14.03 13.61 -17.51
C PHE A 72 -14.35 12.30 -18.23
N GLN A 73 -14.98 12.37 -19.41
CA GLN A 73 -15.38 11.22 -20.24
C GLN A 73 -16.19 10.16 -19.46
N LYS A 74 -17.10 10.60 -18.59
CA LYS A 74 -17.90 9.72 -17.72
C LYS A 74 -19.14 10.41 -17.17
N ASN A 75 -20.06 9.62 -16.59
CA ASN A 75 -21.27 10.15 -15.97
C ASN A 75 -21.00 10.66 -14.55
N ILE A 76 -21.39 11.90 -14.27
CA ILE A 76 -21.27 12.53 -12.94
C ILE A 76 -22.65 12.96 -12.43
N PRO A 77 -22.88 12.93 -11.11
CA PRO A 77 -24.18 13.30 -10.55
C PRO A 77 -24.42 14.81 -10.67
N LEU A 78 -25.56 15.20 -11.23
CA LEU A 78 -26.14 16.53 -11.10
C LEU A 78 -27.25 16.48 -10.05
N ILE A 79 -27.29 17.47 -9.17
CA ILE A 79 -28.23 17.52 -8.04
C ILE A 79 -29.23 18.65 -8.28
N ASP A 80 -30.51 18.31 -8.35
CA ASP A 80 -31.61 19.28 -8.40
C ASP A 80 -31.83 19.89 -7.02
N GLU A 81 -31.46 21.16 -6.89
CA GLU A 81 -31.59 21.94 -5.65
C GLU A 81 -33.06 22.06 -5.19
N GLY A 82 -34.02 22.08 -6.13
CA GLY A 82 -35.44 22.24 -5.83
C GLY A 82 -36.07 20.98 -5.24
N SER A 83 -35.62 19.81 -5.68
CA SER A 83 -36.11 18.52 -5.20
C SER A 83 -35.32 17.98 -4.00
N CYS A 84 -34.09 18.45 -3.78
CA CYS A 84 -33.21 17.94 -2.74
C CYS A 84 -33.74 18.27 -1.32
N ILE A 85 -34.00 17.22 -0.53
CA ILE A 85 -34.38 17.34 0.89
C ILE A 85 -33.19 17.36 1.86
N ALA A 86 -31.96 17.38 1.33
CA ALA A 86 -30.70 17.45 2.09
C ALA A 86 -30.51 16.36 3.17
N CYS A 87 -31.05 15.16 2.94
CA CYS A 87 -30.91 14.01 3.85
C CYS A 87 -29.48 13.44 3.92
N ALA A 88 -28.67 13.68 2.88
CA ALA A 88 -27.30 13.19 2.71
C ALA A 88 -27.12 11.67 2.51
N ASN A 89 -28.18 10.90 2.22
CA ASN A 89 -28.05 9.48 1.84
C ASN A 89 -27.07 9.26 0.68
N CYS A 90 -27.10 10.16 -0.32
CA CYS A 90 -26.19 10.11 -1.46
C CYS A 90 -24.72 10.31 -1.06
N VAL A 91 -24.45 11.10 -0.01
CA VAL A 91 -23.11 11.31 0.55
C VAL A 91 -22.66 10.04 1.27
N GLU A 92 -23.54 9.43 2.07
CA GLU A 92 -23.23 8.22 2.84
C GLU A 92 -22.99 6.99 1.96
N MET A 93 -23.77 6.82 0.89
CA MET A 93 -23.65 5.69 -0.03
C MET A 93 -22.45 5.84 -0.98
N CYS A 94 -21.90 7.04 -1.15
CA CYS A 94 -20.83 7.28 -2.12
C CYS A 94 -19.53 6.57 -1.71
N PRO A 95 -19.08 5.52 -2.44
CA PRO A 95 -17.88 4.78 -2.07
C PRO A 95 -16.59 5.58 -2.27
N THR A 96 -16.64 6.64 -3.10
CA THR A 96 -15.50 7.48 -3.44
C THR A 96 -15.51 8.84 -2.74
N GLY A 97 -16.54 9.16 -1.95
CA GLY A 97 -16.62 10.41 -1.19
C GLY A 97 -16.68 11.69 -2.02
N VAL A 98 -17.12 11.61 -3.28
CA VAL A 98 -17.19 12.75 -4.23
C VAL A 98 -18.32 13.73 -3.91
N LEU A 99 -19.35 13.29 -3.19
CA LEU A 99 -20.46 14.14 -2.78
C LEU A 99 -20.19 14.72 -1.39
N GLU A 100 -20.32 16.03 -1.27
CA GLU A 100 -20.15 16.74 0.00
C GLU A 100 -21.37 17.60 0.29
N ILE A 101 -21.87 17.55 1.51
CA ILE A 101 -22.84 18.51 2.01
C ILE A 101 -22.10 19.42 3.01
N ASP A 102 -22.24 20.73 2.87
CA ASP A 102 -21.45 21.69 3.65
C ASP A 102 -21.66 21.48 5.16
N LYS A 103 -20.56 21.54 5.92
CA LYS A 103 -20.53 21.34 7.37
C LYS A 103 -20.97 22.63 8.07
N HIS A 104 -22.26 22.96 8.04
CA HIS A 104 -22.83 23.95 8.96
C HIS A 104 -23.07 23.38 10.37
N ARG A 105 -22.19 22.51 10.89
CA ARG A 105 -22.25 22.02 12.27
C ARG A 105 -20.87 21.69 12.86
N ILE A 106 -20.55 22.46 13.91
CA ILE A 106 -19.58 22.18 14.98
C ILE A 106 -19.78 20.76 15.59
N GLU A 107 -20.98 20.19 15.45
CA GLU A 107 -21.37 18.90 16.03
C GLU A 107 -21.00 17.65 15.20
N THR A 108 -20.36 17.82 14.03
CA THR A 108 -19.93 16.69 13.19
C THR A 108 -18.44 16.37 13.28
N GLU A 109 -17.66 17.20 13.96
CA GLU A 109 -16.28 16.89 14.33
C GLU A 109 -16.28 15.83 15.44
N GLY A 110 -15.61 14.70 15.22
CA GLY A 110 -15.51 13.61 16.22
C GLY A 110 -16.65 12.58 16.22
N LEU A 111 -17.62 12.65 15.30
CA LEU A 111 -18.53 11.52 15.05
C LEU A 111 -17.79 10.40 14.29
N PHE A 112 -18.27 9.15 14.39
CA PHE A 112 -17.75 7.97 13.67
C PHE A 112 -17.70 8.09 12.12
N PHE A 113 -18.18 9.22 11.59
CA PHE A 113 -18.25 9.59 10.17
C PHE A 113 -17.15 10.56 9.71
N ASP A 114 -16.19 10.93 10.58
CA ASP A 114 -15.00 11.70 10.21
C ASP A 114 -13.98 10.81 9.48
N LYS A 115 -14.43 10.18 8.39
CA LYS A 115 -13.56 9.39 7.51
C LYS A 115 -12.69 10.37 6.72
N PRO A 116 -11.36 10.19 6.70
CA PRO A 116 -10.49 11.01 5.86
C PRO A 116 -10.96 10.92 4.41
N LYS A 117 -11.33 12.07 3.82
CA LYS A 117 -11.91 12.16 2.48
C LYS A 117 -10.93 11.73 1.38
N TYR A 118 -9.64 11.80 1.67
CA TYR A 118 -8.57 11.51 0.72
C TYR A 118 -7.47 10.68 1.40
N ASN A 119 -7.10 9.58 0.76
CA ASN A 119 -5.86 8.85 1.02
C ASN A 119 -5.14 8.72 -0.33
N ASN A 120 -4.11 9.53 -0.56
CA ASN A 120 -3.22 9.30 -1.68
C ASN A 120 -2.29 8.15 -1.34
N LEU A 121 -2.33 7.11 -2.16
CA LEU A 121 -1.46 5.95 -2.02
C LEU A 121 -0.30 6.10 -3.00
N LEU A 122 0.91 6.13 -2.47
CA LEU A 122 2.13 6.21 -3.26
C LEU A 122 3.00 5.00 -2.97
N ILE A 123 3.57 4.39 -4.01
CA ILE A 123 4.46 3.24 -3.85
C ILE A 123 5.89 3.78 -3.79
N ASP A 124 6.57 3.49 -2.69
CA ASP A 124 7.97 3.83 -2.51
C ASP A 124 8.86 2.83 -3.23
N ASP A 125 9.47 3.29 -4.31
CA ASP A 125 10.35 2.48 -5.16
C ASP A 125 11.70 2.15 -4.50
N GLU A 126 12.17 2.91 -3.51
CA GLU A 126 13.42 2.56 -2.80
C GLU A 126 13.24 1.34 -1.89
N VAL A 127 12.01 1.12 -1.41
CA VAL A 127 11.62 0.05 -0.51
C VAL A 127 10.97 -1.12 -1.25
N CYS A 128 10.31 -0.84 -2.38
CA CYS A 128 9.61 -1.83 -3.19
C CYS A 128 10.54 -2.92 -3.71
N VAL A 129 10.14 -4.19 -3.52
CA VAL A 129 10.84 -5.37 -4.05
C VAL A 129 10.23 -5.89 -5.37
N HIS A 130 9.37 -5.09 -5.99
CA HIS A 130 8.68 -5.36 -7.26
C HIS A 130 7.93 -6.72 -7.36
N CYS A 131 7.39 -7.23 -6.26
CA CYS A 131 6.71 -8.55 -6.23
C CYS A 131 5.34 -8.61 -6.93
N GLY A 132 4.73 -7.45 -7.22
CA GLY A 132 3.42 -7.32 -7.89
C GLY A 132 2.22 -7.77 -7.06
N ASN A 133 2.36 -7.92 -5.73
CA ASN A 133 1.23 -8.32 -4.88
C ASN A 133 0.14 -7.23 -4.84
N CYS A 134 0.54 -5.95 -4.85
CA CYS A 134 -0.38 -4.82 -4.89
C CYS A 134 -1.25 -4.81 -6.16
N GLU A 135 -0.64 -5.03 -7.33
CA GLU A 135 -1.33 -5.11 -8.62
C GLU A 135 -2.42 -6.19 -8.61
N ARG A 136 -2.07 -7.41 -8.19
CA ARG A 136 -3.03 -8.53 -8.13
C ARG A 136 -4.11 -8.38 -7.07
N ALA A 137 -3.81 -7.69 -5.96
CA ALA A 137 -4.75 -7.46 -4.89
C ALA A 137 -5.75 -6.34 -5.21
N CYS A 138 -5.48 -5.52 -6.23
CA CYS A 138 -6.34 -4.40 -6.58
C CYS A 138 -7.64 -4.88 -7.23
N PRO A 139 -8.82 -4.67 -6.60
CA PRO A 139 -10.09 -5.18 -7.14
C PRO A 139 -10.55 -4.47 -8.43
N ILE A 140 -10.00 -3.28 -8.70
CA ILE A 140 -10.34 -2.42 -9.85
C ILE A 140 -9.16 -2.23 -10.80
N ASN A 141 -8.07 -2.99 -10.62
CA ASN A 141 -6.90 -3.01 -11.51
C ASN A 141 -6.30 -1.62 -11.85
N VAL A 142 -6.23 -0.70 -10.88
CA VAL A 142 -5.69 0.66 -11.10
C VAL A 142 -4.17 0.78 -10.89
N ILE A 143 -3.51 -0.33 -10.54
CA ILE A 143 -2.07 -0.36 -10.27
C ILE A 143 -1.38 -1.01 -11.47
N GLU A 144 -0.45 -0.28 -12.09
CA GLU A 144 0.23 -0.72 -13.31
C GLU A 144 1.74 -0.65 -13.14
N ARG A 145 2.47 -1.51 -13.86
CA ARG A 145 3.94 -1.44 -13.92
C ARG A 145 4.40 -0.56 -15.09
N LYS A 146 4.96 0.62 -14.80
CA LYS A 146 5.54 1.55 -15.78
C LYS A 146 7.03 1.71 -15.52
N GLU A 147 7.87 1.58 -16.54
CA GLU A 147 9.34 1.78 -16.41
C GLU A 147 9.98 0.92 -15.29
N GLY A 148 9.43 -0.27 -15.01
CA GLY A 148 9.91 -1.16 -13.96
C GLY A 148 9.30 -0.92 -12.56
N ARG A 149 8.71 0.24 -12.30
CA ARG A 149 8.04 0.63 -11.03
C ARG A 149 6.53 0.42 -11.07
N TYR A 150 5.91 0.20 -9.92
CA TYR A 150 4.45 0.14 -9.81
C TYR A 150 3.89 1.54 -9.53
N VAL A 151 2.87 1.95 -10.28
CA VAL A 151 2.23 3.26 -10.17
C VAL A 151 0.73 3.06 -9.97
N ILE A 152 0.15 3.76 -8.99
CA ILE A 152 -1.28 3.72 -8.69
C ILE A 152 -1.97 4.87 -9.41
N ASN A 153 -2.99 4.58 -10.21
CA ASN A 153 -3.83 5.62 -10.79
C ASN A 153 -4.81 6.17 -9.74
N MET A 154 -4.45 7.31 -9.15
CA MET A 154 -5.21 7.92 -8.06
C MET A 154 -6.57 8.50 -8.47
N SER A 155 -6.84 8.73 -9.76
CA SER A 155 -8.17 9.21 -10.20
C SER A 155 -9.22 8.10 -10.12
N GLN A 156 -8.81 6.85 -10.31
CA GLN A 156 -9.69 5.68 -10.29
C GLN A 156 -9.62 4.90 -8.95
N CYS A 157 -8.57 5.11 -8.16
CA CYS A 157 -8.38 4.42 -6.89
C CYS A 157 -9.52 4.71 -5.90
N ILE A 158 -10.18 3.65 -5.42
CA ILE A 158 -11.24 3.72 -4.40
C ILE A 158 -10.72 3.63 -2.95
N SER A 159 -9.39 3.67 -2.76
CA SER A 159 -8.73 3.64 -1.45
C SER A 159 -9.16 2.48 -0.53
N CYS A 160 -9.45 1.29 -1.07
CA CYS A 160 -9.84 0.10 -0.30
C CYS A 160 -8.72 -0.51 0.58
N LYS A 161 -7.45 -0.11 0.35
CA LYS A 161 -6.24 -0.54 1.09
C LYS A 161 -5.85 -2.02 0.95
N GLU A 162 -6.47 -2.79 0.06
CA GLU A 162 -6.08 -4.18 -0.22
C GLU A 162 -4.61 -4.30 -0.68
N CYS A 163 -4.11 -3.33 -1.44
CA CYS A 163 -2.71 -3.30 -1.85
C CYS A 163 -1.72 -3.20 -0.67
N ILE A 164 -2.11 -2.51 0.41
CA ILE A 164 -1.30 -2.37 1.63
C ILE A 164 -1.29 -3.71 2.38
N ASN A 165 -2.46 -4.34 2.54
CA ASN A 165 -2.60 -5.61 3.24
C ASN A 165 -1.80 -6.72 2.55
N ALA A 166 -1.83 -6.75 1.22
CA ALA A 166 -1.10 -7.70 0.39
C ALA A 166 0.41 -7.41 0.30
N CYS A 167 0.86 -6.22 0.69
CA CYS A 167 2.27 -5.86 0.62
C CYS A 167 3.07 -6.61 1.70
N PRO A 168 4.13 -7.36 1.33
CA PRO A 168 4.98 -8.06 2.30
C PRO A 168 6.09 -7.18 2.88
N ILE A 169 6.21 -5.93 2.42
CA ILE A 169 7.19 -4.97 2.89
C ILE A 169 6.44 -3.87 3.65
N GLU A 170 6.91 -3.58 4.86
CA GLU A 170 6.35 -2.51 5.69
C GLU A 170 6.64 -1.16 5.04
N ASP A 171 5.71 -0.20 5.17
CA ASP A 171 5.82 1.18 4.67
C ASP A 171 6.13 1.39 3.17
N ALA A 172 6.18 0.32 2.37
CA ALA A 172 6.39 0.40 0.93
C ALA A 172 5.26 1.12 0.17
N ILE A 173 4.07 1.21 0.78
CA ILE A 173 2.94 1.98 0.25
C ILE A 173 2.59 3.07 1.26
N ILE A 174 2.97 4.29 0.93
CA ILE A 174 2.78 5.48 1.75
C ILE A 174 1.34 5.95 1.60
N VAL A 175 0.68 6.15 2.75
CA VAL A 175 -0.66 6.74 2.81
C VAL A 175 -0.50 8.21 3.20
N VAL A 176 -0.93 9.10 2.31
CA VAL A 176 -0.98 10.53 2.57
C VAL A 176 -2.44 10.93 2.71
N ASP A 177 -2.85 11.18 3.93
CA ASP A 177 -4.20 11.60 4.27
C ASP A 177 -4.32 13.13 4.35
N GLU A 178 -5.55 13.63 4.27
CA GLU A 178 -5.86 15.07 4.30
C GLU A 178 -5.31 15.75 5.56
N LYS A 179 -5.37 15.05 6.70
CA LYS A 179 -4.93 15.58 7.99
C LYS A 179 -3.42 15.80 8.00
N THR A 180 -2.63 14.79 7.65
CA THR A 180 -1.17 14.92 7.56
C THR A 180 -0.79 16.01 6.56
N LEU A 181 -1.49 16.10 5.43
CA LEU A 181 -1.21 17.15 4.45
C LEU A 181 -1.42 18.56 5.03
N LYS A 182 -2.54 18.79 5.72
CA LYS A 182 -2.84 20.07 6.39
C LYS A 182 -1.79 20.44 7.44
N GLU A 183 -1.46 19.50 8.33
CA GLU A 183 -0.43 19.70 9.37
C GLU A 183 0.92 20.09 8.76
N LYS A 184 1.33 19.44 7.67
CA LYS A 184 2.59 19.71 6.98
C LYS A 184 2.60 21.07 6.27
N ILE A 185 1.47 21.48 5.68
CA ILE A 185 1.31 22.80 5.06
C ILE A 185 1.39 23.90 6.12
N GLU A 186 0.70 23.74 7.25
CA GLU A 186 0.74 24.70 8.36
C GLU A 186 2.16 24.85 8.91
N LYS A 187 2.86 23.73 9.12
CA LYS A 187 4.28 23.74 9.55
C LYS A 187 5.16 24.44 8.52
N ALA A 188 4.95 24.21 7.23
CA ALA A 188 5.69 24.90 6.17
C ALA A 188 5.44 26.42 6.19
N PHE A 189 4.18 26.83 6.38
CA PHE A 189 3.80 28.23 6.49
C PHE A 189 4.45 28.90 7.70
N GLU A 190 4.50 28.24 8.85
CA GLU A 190 5.15 28.75 10.05
C GLU A 190 6.65 28.99 9.82
N ILE A 191 7.35 28.00 9.26
CA ILE A 191 8.80 28.10 8.97
C ILE A 191 9.06 29.21 7.95
N LYS A 192 8.27 29.25 6.87
CA LYS A 192 8.36 30.28 5.83
C LYS A 192 8.15 31.68 6.42
N THR A 193 7.18 31.84 7.32
CA THR A 193 6.90 33.11 7.99
C THR A 193 8.06 33.54 8.89
N LYS A 194 8.59 32.63 9.72
CA LYS A 194 9.78 32.90 10.55
C LYS A 194 11.00 33.29 9.71
N LYS A 195 11.18 32.65 8.54
CA LYS A 195 12.23 32.97 7.57
C LYS A 195 12.11 34.40 7.05
N ILE A 196 10.92 34.78 6.58
CA ILE A 196 10.65 36.13 6.05
C ILE A 196 10.85 37.20 7.14
N MET A 197 10.44 36.91 8.37
CA MET A 197 10.61 37.83 9.52
C MET A 197 12.05 37.89 10.05
N GLY A 198 12.99 37.10 9.51
CA GLY A 198 14.37 37.03 10.00
C GLY A 198 14.52 36.42 11.40
N LYS A 199 13.50 35.72 11.91
CA LYS A 199 13.47 35.09 13.25
C LYS A 199 13.74 33.58 13.21
N LEU A 200 14.07 33.05 12.03
CA LEU A 200 14.33 31.62 11.88
C LEU A 200 15.74 31.30 12.39
N GLU A 201 15.82 30.57 13.50
CA GLU A 201 17.08 29.99 13.95
C GLU A 201 17.45 28.81 13.07
N VAL A 202 18.60 28.89 12.40
CA VAL A 202 19.14 27.82 11.57
C VAL A 202 20.28 27.16 12.32
N LYS A 203 20.13 25.87 12.62
CA LYS A 203 21.16 25.01 13.23
C LYS A 203 21.32 23.77 12.38
N GLU A 204 22.53 23.22 12.34
CA GLU A 204 22.77 21.92 11.72
C GLU A 204 22.08 20.85 12.57
N SER A 205 21.15 20.12 11.96
CA SER A 205 20.27 19.15 12.64
C SER A 205 20.30 17.77 11.98
N ILE A 206 20.93 17.65 10.81
CA ILE A 206 21.07 16.38 10.07
C ILE A 206 22.52 16.17 9.65
N ASP A 207 22.97 14.91 9.68
CA ASP A 207 24.37 14.57 9.41
C ASP A 207 24.73 14.60 7.92
N GLU A 208 23.80 14.17 7.07
CA GLU A 208 23.98 14.00 5.63
C GLU A 208 23.08 14.94 4.82
N VAL A 209 23.50 15.24 3.59
CA VAL A 209 22.68 16.03 2.65
C VAL A 209 21.51 15.16 2.19
N PRO A 210 20.26 15.62 2.30
CA PRO A 210 19.14 14.81 1.88
C PRO A 210 19.05 14.62 0.36
N HIS A 211 18.42 13.54 -0.07
CA HIS A 211 18.00 13.32 -1.46
C HIS A 211 16.47 13.27 -1.56
N ILE A 212 15.95 13.39 -2.78
CA ILE A 212 14.52 13.35 -3.07
C ILE A 212 14.21 12.01 -3.75
N VAL A 213 13.24 11.28 -3.19
CA VAL A 213 12.75 10.03 -3.73
C VAL A 213 11.67 10.31 -4.79
N ASP A 214 12.01 9.96 -6.02
CA ASP A 214 11.25 10.33 -7.21
C ASP A 214 9.82 9.77 -7.27
N SER A 215 9.63 8.55 -6.76
CA SER A 215 8.39 7.78 -6.82
C SER A 215 7.30 8.31 -5.89
N ILE A 216 7.69 8.96 -4.80
CA ILE A 216 6.78 9.46 -3.75
C ILE A 216 6.76 11.00 -3.67
N CYS A 217 7.57 11.69 -4.48
CA CYS A 217 7.55 13.15 -4.57
C CYS A 217 6.36 13.66 -5.41
N LEU A 218 5.44 14.39 -4.76
CA LEU A 218 4.29 15.02 -5.42
C LEU A 218 4.63 16.34 -6.15
N THR A 219 5.89 16.79 -6.14
CA THR A 219 6.31 18.09 -6.69
C THR A 219 5.52 19.29 -6.12
N CYS A 220 5.06 19.21 -4.86
CA CYS A 220 4.18 20.20 -4.23
C CYS A 220 4.84 21.54 -3.87
N GLY A 221 6.17 21.65 -3.89
CA GLY A 221 6.88 22.91 -3.61
C GLY A 221 7.19 23.20 -2.13
N LEU A 222 6.59 22.50 -1.17
CA LEU A 222 6.73 22.81 0.26
C LEU A 222 8.20 22.82 0.75
N CYS A 223 9.01 21.86 0.30
CA CYS A 223 10.41 21.79 0.67
C CYS A 223 11.23 22.97 0.13
N LYS A 224 10.87 23.49 -1.06
CA LYS A 224 11.52 24.65 -1.67
C LYS A 224 11.19 25.93 -0.90
N ASP A 225 9.94 26.06 -0.45
CA ASP A 225 9.46 27.21 0.31
C ASP A 225 10.19 27.40 1.65
N VAL A 226 10.50 26.30 2.34
CA VAL A 226 11.20 26.34 3.63
C VAL A 226 12.72 26.22 3.52
N CYS A 227 13.25 25.88 2.34
CA CYS A 227 14.68 25.66 2.17
C CYS A 227 15.47 26.95 2.44
N VAL A 228 16.51 26.87 3.26
CA VAL A 228 17.45 27.98 3.48
C VAL A 228 18.48 28.06 2.35
N GLY A 229 18.84 26.91 1.78
CA GLY A 229 19.70 26.81 0.59
C GLY A 229 18.89 26.77 -0.70
N GLU A 230 19.20 25.81 -1.57
CA GLU A 230 18.58 25.70 -2.90
C GLU A 230 18.22 24.25 -3.26
N ILE A 231 16.98 24.07 -3.72
CA ILE A 231 16.43 22.79 -4.22
C ILE A 231 15.87 23.03 -5.62
N ASP A 232 16.35 22.27 -6.61
CA ASP A 232 15.77 22.20 -7.94
C ASP A 232 14.76 21.05 -7.98
N LEU A 233 13.47 21.38 -7.94
CA LEU A 233 12.38 20.40 -7.97
C LEU A 233 12.12 19.78 -9.34
N ASN A 234 12.55 20.43 -10.43
CA ASN A 234 12.35 19.88 -11.78
C ASN A 234 13.32 18.73 -12.02
N LYS A 235 14.55 18.88 -11.53
CA LYS A 235 15.57 17.82 -11.54
C LYS A 235 15.53 16.93 -10.30
N LYS A 236 14.78 17.34 -9.26
CA LYS A 236 14.71 16.71 -7.94
C LYS A 236 16.07 16.56 -7.27
N VAL A 237 16.91 17.59 -7.38
CA VAL A 237 18.27 17.64 -6.83
C VAL A 237 18.37 18.77 -5.80
N ILE A 238 19.06 18.50 -4.68
CA ILE A 238 19.45 19.52 -3.72
C ILE A 238 20.78 20.12 -4.19
N VAL A 239 20.76 21.42 -4.52
CA VAL A 239 21.92 22.13 -5.09
C VAL A 239 22.81 22.68 -3.97
N ASN A 240 22.20 23.33 -2.99
CA ASN A 240 22.90 23.90 -1.85
C ASN A 240 22.18 23.55 -0.54
N CYS A 241 22.88 22.95 0.41
CA CYS A 241 22.30 22.45 1.65
C CYS A 241 23.10 22.90 2.87
N VAL A 242 22.42 23.52 3.83
CA VAL A 242 22.96 23.88 5.14
C VAL A 242 22.59 22.87 6.24
N LYS A 243 22.05 21.71 5.87
CA LYS A 243 21.72 20.60 6.77
C LYS A 243 20.84 20.99 7.98
N CYS A 244 19.83 21.82 7.72
CA CYS A 244 18.88 22.30 8.73
C CYS A 244 17.65 21.40 8.96
N GLY A 245 17.40 20.42 8.09
CA GLY A 245 16.31 19.44 8.26
C GLY A 245 14.88 19.94 7.95
N PHE A 246 14.64 21.24 7.74
CA PHE A 246 13.29 21.78 7.54
C PHE A 246 12.52 21.15 6.36
N CYS A 247 13.22 20.77 5.29
CA CYS A 247 12.60 20.12 4.14
C CYS A 247 12.03 18.73 4.46
N ILE A 248 12.69 17.96 5.34
CA ILE A 248 12.25 16.65 5.81
C ILE A 248 10.98 16.83 6.66
N ASP A 249 11.00 17.83 7.54
CA ASP A 249 9.91 18.14 8.45
C ASP A 249 8.58 18.44 7.76
N VAL A 250 8.63 19.13 6.63
CA VAL A 250 7.43 19.60 5.90
C VAL A 250 7.04 18.69 4.74
N CYS A 251 7.83 17.66 4.43
CA CYS A 251 7.49 16.75 3.34
C CYS A 251 6.26 15.92 3.72
N PRO A 252 5.14 16.01 2.97
CA PRO A 252 3.92 15.29 3.33
C PRO A 252 3.99 13.80 3.00
N THR A 253 4.88 13.42 2.09
CA THR A 253 5.01 12.06 1.56
C THR A 253 6.29 11.37 1.99
N THR A 254 7.06 12.01 2.90
CA THR A 254 8.39 11.56 3.34
C THR A 254 9.39 11.30 2.20
N ALA A 255 9.20 11.97 1.05
CA ALA A 255 10.07 11.87 -0.12
C ALA A 255 11.49 12.42 0.10
N ILE A 256 11.74 13.17 1.18
CA ILE A 256 13.06 13.75 1.46
C ILE A 256 13.72 12.93 2.55
N ARG A 257 14.82 12.26 2.23
CA ARG A 257 15.53 11.34 3.13
C ARG A 257 17.01 11.68 3.19
N THR A 258 17.67 11.35 4.30
CA THR A 258 19.12 11.49 4.45
C THR A 258 19.87 10.24 4.05
N HIS A 259 19.25 9.08 4.20
CA HIS A 259 19.83 7.78 3.94
C HIS A 259 18.88 6.95 3.08
N LYS A 260 19.44 5.97 2.38
CA LYS A 260 18.63 4.97 1.69
C LYS A 260 18.01 4.04 2.73
N GLU A 261 16.70 3.90 2.74
CA GLU A 261 16.03 3.03 3.70
C GLU A 261 16.48 1.57 3.55
N ILE A 262 16.73 0.92 4.68
CA ILE A 262 16.90 -0.53 4.72
C ILE A 262 15.50 -1.12 4.58
N VAL A 263 15.24 -1.87 3.52
CA VAL A 263 13.94 -2.51 3.23
C VAL A 263 13.39 -3.20 4.50
N PRO A 264 12.36 -2.61 5.17
CA PRO A 264 11.81 -3.16 6.39
C PRO A 264 10.91 -4.34 6.03
N LYS A 265 11.42 -5.54 6.27
CA LYS A 265 10.71 -6.79 5.97
C LYS A 265 9.76 -7.13 7.11
N ARG A 266 8.51 -7.49 6.81
CA ARG A 266 7.50 -7.98 7.78
C ARG A 266 8.03 -9.11 8.66
N LYS A 267 8.23 -8.92 9.97
CA LYS A 267 8.88 -9.93 10.84
C LYS A 267 7.98 -11.08 11.29
N ASP A 268 6.73 -11.07 10.87
CA ASP A 268 5.70 -12.03 11.24
C ASP A 268 5.77 -13.32 10.39
N ILE A 269 6.16 -13.21 9.12
CA ILE A 269 6.13 -14.34 8.18
C ILE A 269 7.49 -14.67 7.55
N CYS A 270 7.72 -15.94 7.25
CA CYS A 270 8.78 -16.44 6.41
C CYS A 270 8.25 -17.65 5.61
N TYR A 271 8.96 -17.99 4.53
CA TYR A 271 8.63 -19.15 3.71
C TYR A 271 9.63 -20.27 4.00
N MET A 272 9.13 -21.49 4.14
CA MET A 272 9.92 -22.69 4.36
C MET A 272 9.46 -23.79 3.40
N VAL A 273 10.42 -24.53 2.86
CA VAL A 273 10.15 -25.67 1.97
C VAL A 273 9.90 -26.90 2.83
N ASP A 274 8.79 -27.57 2.58
CA ASP A 274 8.49 -28.91 3.05
C ASP A 274 9.13 -29.92 2.09
N GLU A 275 10.15 -30.62 2.57
CA GLU A 275 10.94 -31.54 1.76
C GLU A 275 10.17 -32.79 1.36
N ASP A 276 9.23 -33.24 2.18
CA ASP A 276 8.45 -34.46 1.91
C ASP A 276 7.50 -34.28 0.72
N MET A 277 7.04 -33.04 0.51
CA MET A 277 6.18 -32.69 -0.62
C MET A 277 6.97 -32.17 -1.84
N CYS A 278 8.24 -31.81 -1.66
CA CYS A 278 9.01 -31.14 -2.71
C CYS A 278 9.48 -32.14 -3.79
N ILE A 279 9.06 -31.90 -5.04
CA ILE A 279 9.48 -32.72 -6.20
C ILE A 279 10.78 -32.24 -6.85
N GLY A 280 11.45 -31.21 -6.30
CA GLY A 280 12.74 -30.74 -6.82
C GLY A 280 12.71 -30.06 -8.21
N CYS A 281 11.56 -29.53 -8.65
CA CYS A 281 11.39 -28.90 -9.97
C CYS A 281 12.12 -27.54 -10.16
N ARG A 282 12.58 -26.91 -9.07
CA ARG A 282 13.35 -25.64 -9.03
C ARG A 282 12.64 -24.38 -9.58
N ILE A 283 11.34 -24.44 -9.82
CA ILE A 283 10.54 -23.25 -10.21
C ILE A 283 10.70 -22.12 -9.18
N CYS A 284 10.64 -22.47 -7.88
CA CYS A 284 10.82 -21.51 -6.78
C CYS A 284 12.15 -20.75 -6.86
N GLN A 285 13.24 -21.43 -7.22
CA GLN A 285 14.56 -20.83 -7.36
C GLN A 285 14.59 -19.83 -8.53
N LYS A 286 13.98 -20.19 -9.66
CA LYS A 286 13.93 -19.34 -10.86
C LYS A 286 13.13 -18.06 -10.63
N VAL A 287 12.05 -18.12 -9.85
CA VAL A 287 11.19 -16.95 -9.57
C VAL A 287 11.70 -16.08 -8.41
N CYS A 288 12.71 -16.52 -7.66
CA CYS A 288 13.22 -15.78 -6.51
C CYS A 288 14.18 -14.67 -6.95
N GLY A 289 13.67 -13.44 -7.05
CA GLY A 289 14.49 -12.26 -7.37
C GLY A 289 15.51 -11.88 -6.30
N SER A 290 15.34 -12.33 -5.05
CA SER A 290 16.25 -11.99 -3.94
C SER A 290 17.41 -12.97 -3.74
N GLY A 291 17.47 -14.05 -4.54
CA GLY A 291 18.51 -15.08 -4.41
C GLY A 291 18.48 -15.86 -3.08
N ALA A 292 17.36 -15.80 -2.35
CA ALA A 292 17.21 -16.44 -1.04
C ALA A 292 17.16 -17.97 -1.10
N ILE A 293 16.84 -18.55 -2.26
CA ILE A 293 16.67 -19.99 -2.41
C ILE A 293 17.98 -20.65 -2.85
N LYS A 294 18.48 -21.57 -2.03
CA LYS A 294 19.67 -22.40 -2.31
C LYS A 294 19.25 -23.84 -2.50
N ILE A 295 20.12 -24.63 -3.13
CA ILE A 295 19.91 -26.06 -3.36
C ILE A 295 20.85 -26.82 -2.42
N SER A 296 20.29 -27.72 -1.60
CA SER A 296 21.09 -28.57 -0.72
C SER A 296 21.99 -29.51 -1.52
N LYS A 297 23.21 -29.72 -1.03
CA LYS A 297 24.13 -30.69 -1.62
C LYS A 297 23.72 -32.13 -1.30
N GLU A 298 23.12 -32.36 -0.14
CA GLU A 298 22.68 -33.67 0.31
C GLU A 298 21.40 -34.11 -0.40
N THR A 299 20.30 -33.38 -0.19
CA THR A 299 18.98 -33.79 -0.68
C THR A 299 18.73 -33.39 -2.13
N LYS A 300 19.54 -32.46 -2.68
CA LYS A 300 19.30 -31.80 -3.98
C LYS A 300 17.99 -31.01 -4.05
N LEU A 301 17.33 -30.79 -2.90
CA LEU A 301 16.10 -30.02 -2.77
C LEU A 301 16.39 -28.55 -2.43
N PRO A 302 15.48 -27.64 -2.81
CA PRO A 302 15.60 -26.22 -2.47
C PRO A 302 15.31 -25.95 -0.98
N TYR A 303 16.05 -25.02 -0.37
CA TYR A 303 15.75 -24.43 0.94
C TYR A 303 15.88 -22.89 0.87
N ILE A 304 15.19 -22.18 1.77
CA ILE A 304 15.06 -20.72 1.74
C ILE A 304 15.87 -20.11 2.88
N ILE A 305 16.81 -19.22 2.59
CA ILE A 305 17.57 -18.47 3.61
C ILE A 305 16.71 -17.31 4.15
N PRO A 306 16.34 -17.30 5.45
CA PRO A 306 15.44 -16.29 6.01
C PRO A 306 15.97 -14.87 5.88
N ASP A 307 17.27 -14.66 6.10
CA ASP A 307 17.92 -13.34 6.04
C ASP A 307 17.81 -12.70 4.65
N LEU A 308 17.92 -13.51 3.60
CA LEU A 308 17.84 -13.07 2.21
C LEU A 308 16.40 -13.05 1.68
N CYS A 309 15.47 -13.69 2.38
CA CYS A 309 14.07 -13.76 1.98
C CYS A 309 13.44 -12.37 2.08
N VAL A 310 12.90 -11.86 0.97
CA VAL A 310 12.13 -10.59 0.93
C VAL A 310 10.65 -10.79 1.24
N ARG A 311 10.26 -12.02 1.62
CA ARG A 311 8.89 -12.39 2.02
C ARG A 311 7.83 -12.12 0.93
N GLY A 312 8.26 -12.04 -0.32
CA GLY A 312 7.41 -11.76 -1.48
C GLY A 312 6.37 -12.84 -1.83
N GLY A 313 6.58 -14.08 -1.38
CA GLY A 313 5.65 -15.20 -1.60
C GLY A 313 5.57 -15.76 -3.03
N ALA A 314 6.34 -15.21 -3.98
CA ALA A 314 6.41 -15.73 -5.35
C ALA A 314 6.73 -17.22 -5.39
N CYS A 315 7.68 -17.68 -4.58
CA CYS A 315 8.05 -19.09 -4.51
C CYS A 315 6.87 -19.99 -4.10
N ALA A 316 6.07 -19.60 -3.11
CA ALA A 316 4.94 -20.38 -2.63
C ALA A 316 3.81 -20.45 -3.66
N ARG A 317 3.51 -19.33 -4.34
CA ARG A 317 2.48 -19.29 -5.38
C ARG A 317 2.82 -20.14 -6.60
N GLU A 318 4.07 -20.08 -7.04
CA GLU A 318 4.53 -20.81 -8.23
C GLU A 318 4.84 -22.29 -7.94
N CYS A 319 4.63 -22.76 -6.71
CA CYS A 319 4.90 -24.14 -6.36
C CYS A 319 3.74 -25.04 -6.82
N PRO A 320 3.94 -25.93 -7.82
CA PRO A 320 2.85 -26.73 -8.38
C PRO A 320 2.31 -27.78 -7.41
N VAL A 321 3.09 -28.14 -6.39
CA VAL A 321 2.76 -29.16 -5.39
C VAL A 321 2.46 -28.57 -4.01
N GLY A 322 2.46 -27.23 -3.87
CA GLY A 322 2.19 -26.58 -2.59
C GLY A 322 3.22 -26.87 -1.49
N ALA A 323 4.44 -27.27 -1.85
CA ALA A 323 5.50 -27.65 -0.90
C ALA A 323 6.10 -26.48 -0.09
N ILE A 324 5.62 -25.23 -0.24
CA ILE A 324 6.21 -24.08 0.46
C ILE A 324 5.18 -23.48 1.41
N LYS A 325 5.47 -23.56 2.71
CA LYS A 325 4.59 -23.13 3.80
C LYS A 325 4.98 -21.78 4.36
N ILE A 326 4.00 -21.06 4.89
CA ILE A 326 4.19 -19.83 5.65
C ILE A 326 4.44 -20.23 7.11
N VAL A 327 5.56 -19.78 7.67
CA VAL A 327 5.99 -20.07 9.05
C VAL A 327 6.52 -18.80 9.71
N LYS A 328 6.76 -18.85 11.02
CA LYS A 328 7.45 -17.75 11.72
C LYS A 328 8.94 -17.73 11.34
N PRO A 329 9.61 -16.56 11.31
CA PRO A 329 11.03 -16.48 10.96
C PRO A 329 11.94 -17.33 11.85
N GLU A 330 11.65 -17.42 13.15
CA GLU A 330 12.43 -18.22 14.09
C GLU A 330 12.42 -19.72 13.74
N GLU A 331 11.29 -20.22 13.26
CA GLU A 331 11.14 -21.63 12.85
C GLU A 331 11.92 -21.88 11.55
N ALA A 332 11.82 -20.97 10.57
CA ALA A 332 12.57 -21.05 9.33
C ALA A 332 14.09 -20.98 9.59
N GLU A 333 14.56 -20.12 10.49
CA GLU A 333 15.96 -20.04 10.87
C GLU A 333 16.48 -21.33 11.49
N LYS A 334 15.71 -21.96 12.38
CA LYS A 334 16.10 -23.23 13.01
C LYS A 334 16.25 -24.34 11.98
N ALA A 335 15.29 -24.47 11.07
CA ALA A 335 15.33 -25.48 10.01
C ALA A 335 16.53 -25.27 9.06
N VAL A 336 16.80 -24.01 8.70
CA VAL A 336 17.84 -23.68 7.71
C VAL A 336 19.24 -23.73 8.31
N LYS A 337 19.41 -23.41 9.60
CA LYS A 337 20.71 -23.51 10.29
C LYS A 337 21.30 -24.92 10.19
N VAL A 338 20.47 -25.96 10.37
CA VAL A 338 20.89 -27.36 10.24
C VAL A 338 21.38 -27.62 8.81
N ARG A 339 20.60 -27.22 7.81
CA ARG A 339 20.92 -27.41 6.38
C ARG A 339 22.22 -26.71 5.95
N ILE A 340 22.44 -25.48 6.38
CA ILE A 340 23.68 -24.73 6.06
C ILE A 340 24.91 -25.44 6.62
N ILE A 341 24.80 -26.01 7.83
CA ILE A 341 25.91 -26.74 8.47
C ILE A 341 26.19 -28.04 7.72
N GLU A 342 25.14 -28.82 7.40
CA GLU A 342 25.27 -30.07 6.62
C GLU A 342 25.94 -29.82 5.27
N ASP A 343 25.48 -28.82 4.51
CA ASP A 343 26.06 -28.47 3.21
C ASP A 343 27.55 -28.10 3.36
N LYS A 344 27.91 -27.28 4.37
CA LYS A 344 29.31 -26.90 4.64
C LYS A 344 30.21 -28.09 4.98
N ILE A 345 29.71 -29.03 5.77
CA ILE A 345 30.44 -30.27 6.10
C ILE A 345 30.68 -31.08 4.83
N ILE A 346 29.65 -31.25 3.99
CA ILE A 346 29.76 -31.96 2.71
C ILE A 346 30.78 -31.28 1.79
N GLU A 347 30.77 -29.95 1.67
CA GLU A 347 31.77 -29.24 0.86
C GLU A 347 33.21 -29.48 1.33
N THR A 348 33.40 -29.56 2.64
CA THR A 348 34.71 -29.75 3.25
C THR A 348 35.20 -31.16 2.97
N ILE A 349 34.34 -32.16 3.15
CA ILE A 349 34.64 -33.56 2.82
C ILE A 349 34.95 -33.72 1.32
N GLU A 350 34.18 -33.09 0.44
CA GLU A 350 34.44 -33.10 -1.01
C GLU A 350 35.82 -32.51 -1.35
N LYS A 351 36.18 -31.38 -0.74
CA LYS A 351 37.50 -30.75 -0.93
C LYS A 351 38.64 -31.62 -0.43
N ASP A 352 38.47 -32.23 0.74
CA ASP A 352 39.46 -33.12 1.33
C ASP A 352 39.65 -34.38 0.47
N LEU A 353 38.57 -34.96 -0.04
CA LEU A 353 38.62 -36.08 -0.98
C LEU A 353 39.34 -35.72 -2.28
N ILE A 354 39.09 -34.53 -2.84
CA ILE A 354 39.77 -34.06 -4.05
C ILE A 354 41.27 -33.82 -3.78
N SER A 355 41.60 -33.21 -2.64
CA SER A 355 42.98 -33.00 -2.20
C SER A 355 43.72 -34.34 -2.02
N PHE A 356 43.07 -35.28 -1.36
CA PHE A 356 43.60 -36.63 -1.14
C PHE A 356 43.80 -37.39 -2.44
N THR A 357 42.83 -37.35 -3.35
CA THR A 357 42.94 -38.02 -4.67
C THR A 357 44.02 -37.40 -5.55
N LYS A 358 44.24 -36.08 -5.50
CA LYS A 358 45.38 -35.44 -6.17
C LYS A 358 46.72 -35.84 -5.57
N LYS A 359 46.79 -36.05 -4.25
CA LYS A 359 48.03 -36.39 -3.53
C LYS A 359 48.41 -37.86 -3.61
N TYR A 360 47.44 -38.77 -3.69
CA TYR A 360 47.64 -40.23 -3.65
C TYR A 360 47.17 -40.97 -4.91
N GLY A 361 46.84 -40.25 -5.99
CA GLY A 361 46.19 -40.74 -7.21
C GLY A 361 46.85 -41.90 -7.96
N LYS A 362 48.00 -42.43 -7.52
CA LYS A 362 48.59 -43.67 -8.06
C LYS A 362 48.17 -44.96 -7.35
N VAL A 363 47.45 -44.91 -6.22
CA VAL A 363 47.10 -46.12 -5.40
C VAL A 363 45.58 -46.36 -5.32
N LYS A 364 44.81 -45.74 -6.22
CA LYS A 364 43.41 -45.36 -5.97
C LYS A 364 42.39 -46.51 -6.07
N GLU A 365 42.52 -47.44 -7.01
CA GLU A 365 41.47 -48.46 -7.22
C GLU A 365 41.35 -49.48 -6.08
N GLU A 366 42.46 -49.83 -5.42
CA GLU A 366 42.46 -50.84 -4.35
C GLU A 366 42.03 -50.25 -3.00
N ILE A 367 42.36 -48.98 -2.73
CA ILE A 367 42.02 -48.31 -1.46
C ILE A 367 40.55 -47.87 -1.45
N GLU A 368 39.97 -47.44 -2.58
CA GLU A 368 38.59 -46.95 -2.65
C GLU A 368 37.55 -48.01 -2.24
N LYS A 369 37.73 -49.27 -2.65
CA LYS A 369 36.79 -50.36 -2.30
C LYS A 369 36.79 -50.69 -0.81
N LEU A 370 37.95 -50.64 -0.15
CA LEU A 370 38.11 -50.95 1.28
C LEU A 370 37.66 -49.79 2.18
N SER A 371 37.95 -48.55 1.78
CA SER A 371 37.72 -47.35 2.61
C SER A 371 36.25 -46.95 2.64
N ILE A 372 35.58 -46.96 1.49
CA ILE A 372 34.16 -46.54 1.37
C ILE A 372 33.24 -47.50 2.14
N LYS A 373 33.56 -48.81 2.14
CA LYS A 373 32.81 -49.81 2.90
C LYS A 373 32.91 -49.57 4.41
N LYS A 374 34.14 -49.34 4.91
CA LYS A 374 34.40 -49.04 6.33
C LYS A 374 33.77 -47.72 6.79
N LEU A 375 33.89 -46.66 5.99
CA LEU A 375 33.29 -45.37 6.30
C LEU A 375 31.76 -45.42 6.34
N LYS A 376 31.11 -46.12 5.40
CA LYS A 376 29.66 -46.32 5.43
C LYS A 376 29.21 -47.11 6.66
N GLU A 377 29.98 -48.10 7.10
CA GLU A 377 29.69 -48.87 8.33
C GLU A 377 29.87 -48.03 9.61
N GLU A 378 30.92 -47.22 9.71
CA GLU A 378 31.13 -46.33 10.85
C GLU A 378 30.10 -45.20 10.91
N LEU A 379 29.75 -44.61 9.77
CA LEU A 379 28.72 -43.57 9.71
C LEU A 379 27.37 -44.13 10.16
N ARG A 380 27.00 -45.34 9.71
CA ARG A 380 25.78 -46.02 10.16
C ARG A 380 25.78 -46.28 11.66
N LYS A 381 26.91 -46.68 12.25
CA LYS A 381 27.04 -46.87 13.70
C LYS A 381 26.85 -45.57 14.47
N LYS A 382 27.52 -44.48 14.05
CA LYS A 382 27.40 -43.17 14.72
C LYS A 382 25.98 -42.61 14.64
N VAL A 383 25.34 -42.71 13.48
CA VAL A 383 23.93 -42.28 13.32
C VAL A 383 23.00 -43.12 14.20
N TYR A 384 23.22 -44.43 14.30
CA TYR A 384 22.43 -45.29 15.18
C TYR A 384 22.59 -44.96 16.67
N GLU A 385 23.82 -44.72 17.12
CA GLU A 385 24.11 -44.34 18.52
C GLU A 385 23.53 -42.97 18.89
N GLU A 386 23.60 -42.00 17.98
CA GLU A 386 23.07 -40.67 18.22
C GLU A 386 21.54 -40.67 18.21
N ASN A 387 20.91 -41.41 17.30
CA ASN A 387 19.46 -41.63 17.33
C ASN A 387 19.01 -42.33 18.61
N LYS A 388 19.78 -43.30 19.12
CA LYS A 388 19.50 -43.97 20.40
C LYS A 388 19.61 -43.00 21.58
N ARG A 389 20.59 -42.09 21.58
CA ARG A 389 20.73 -41.03 22.59
C ARG A 389 19.58 -40.03 22.54
N ILE A 390 19.18 -39.60 21.35
CA ILE A 390 18.05 -38.69 21.14
C ILE A 390 16.74 -39.33 21.62
N MET A 391 16.51 -40.60 21.31
CA MET A 391 15.32 -41.35 21.76
C MET A 391 15.30 -41.57 23.28
N LYS A 392 16.47 -41.79 23.90
CA LYS A 392 16.57 -41.91 25.36
C LYS A 392 16.28 -40.58 26.05
N LYS A 393 16.85 -39.47 25.56
CA LYS A 393 16.53 -38.11 26.06
C LYS A 393 15.06 -37.75 25.89
N LYS A 394 14.42 -38.15 24.78
CA LYS A 394 12.97 -37.95 24.58
C LYS A 394 12.11 -38.70 25.60
N ARG A 395 12.54 -39.90 26.04
CA ARG A 395 11.85 -40.69 27.07
C ARG A 395 12.07 -40.18 28.49
N GLU A 396 13.15 -39.44 28.73
CA GLU A 396 13.43 -38.79 30.02
C GLU A 396 12.75 -37.41 30.16
N LEU A 397 12.18 -36.90 29.07
CA LEU A 397 11.47 -35.61 28.98
C LEU A 397 9.94 -35.77 28.82
N GLN A 398 9.44 -37.00 28.77
CA GLN A 398 8.02 -37.37 28.91
C GLN A 398 7.81 -37.95 30.30
#